data_AF-A0A523GSA3-F1
#
_entry.id   AF-A0A523GSA3-F1
#
_cell.length_a   1.000
_cell.length_b   1.000
_cell.length_c   1.000
_cell.angle_alpha   90.00
_cell.angle_beta   90.00
_cell.angle_gamma   90.00
#
_symmetry.space_group_name_H-M   'P 1'
#
loop_
_entity.id
_entity.type
_entity.pdbx_description
1 polymer ?
#
loop_
_entity_poly.entity_id
_entity_poly.type
_entity_poly.pdbx_seq_one_letter_code
_entity_poly.pdbx_strand_id
1 'polypeptide(L)' 'MKKIFLLIAIAGSLIFSSCEGDPGPQGEPGINILGQVFEVTVNFTAGNDFSRLVTIPSNVEVFESDVILVYWLE' A
#
# COMPACT_ATOMS: atom_id res chain seq x y z
N MET A 1 -2.85 -0.34 60.48
CA MET A 1 -2.18 0.01 59.21
C MET A 1 -2.54 -0.90 58.03
N LYS A 2 -2.86 -2.20 58.22
CA LYS A 2 -3.27 -3.11 57.11
C LYS A 2 -4.49 -2.63 56.29
N LYS A 3 -5.47 -1.96 56.92
CA LYS A 3 -6.68 -1.46 56.22
C LYS A 3 -6.41 -0.26 55.32
N ILE A 4 -5.41 0.58 55.64
CA ILE A 4 -5.04 1.74 54.80
C ILE A 4 -4.32 1.28 53.53
N PHE A 5 -3.45 0.28 53.66
CA PHE A 5 -2.76 -0.34 52.53
C PHE A 5 -3.74 -0.97 51.54
N LEU A 6 -4.81 -1.59 52.06
CA LEU A 6 -5.85 -2.21 51.24
C LEU A 6 -6.67 -1.17 50.47
N LEU A 7 -6.97 -0.02 51.08
CA LEU A 7 -7.65 1.09 50.40
C LEU A 7 -6.78 1.72 49.29
N ILE A 8 -5.48 1.89 49.54
CA ILE A 8 -4.54 2.43 48.55
C ILE A 8 -4.38 1.47 47.37
N ALA A 9 -4.33 0.16 47.62
CA ALA A 9 -4.25 -0.84 46.56
C ALA A 9 -5.49 -0.82 45.64
N ILE A 10 -6.69 -0.69 46.21
CA ILE A 10 -7.94 -0.62 45.45
C ILE A 10 -8.04 0.69 44.67
N ALA A 11 -7.66 1.82 45.26
CA ALA A 11 -7.63 3.10 44.57
C ALA A 11 -6.63 3.08 43.41
N GLY A 12 -5.45 2.49 43.61
CA GLY A 12 -4.43 2.34 42.57
C GLY A 12 -4.94 1.53 41.38
N SER A 13 -5.60 0.39 41.61
CA SER A 13 -6.09 -0.47 40.52
C SER A 13 -7.15 0.21 39.64
N LEU A 14 -7.98 1.09 40.22
CA LEU A 14 -9.04 1.80 39.48
C LEU A 14 -8.49 2.94 38.60
N ILE A 15 -7.35 3.52 38.97
CA ILE A 15 -6.73 4.61 38.21
C ILE A 15 -5.99 4.05 36.98
N PHE A 16 -5.34 2.89 37.13
CA PHE A 16 -4.57 2.26 36.05
C PHE A 16 -5.42 1.40 35.08
N SER A 17 -6.71 1.20 35.33
CA SER A 17 -7.60 0.46 34.42
C SER A 17 -8.10 1.27 33.21
N SER A 18 -7.70 2.54 33.07
CA SER A 18 -8.15 3.44 32.00
C SER A 18 -7.14 3.62 30.85
N CYS A 19 -6.05 2.85 30.83
CA CYS A 19 -4.97 3.03 29.86
C CYS A 19 -5.28 2.54 28.44
N GLU A 20 -6.37 1.81 28.23
CA GLU A 20 -6.77 1.28 26.93
C GLU A 20 -8.20 1.73 26.62
N GLY A 21 -8.36 2.43 25.50
CA GLY A 21 -9.66 2.79 24.93
C GLY A 21 -10.11 1.74 23.91
N ASP A 22 -11.37 1.85 23.47
CA ASP A 22 -11.88 1.00 22.41
C ASP A 22 -11.01 1.12 21.15
N PRO A 23 -10.74 0.02 20.44
CA PRO A 23 -10.08 0.07 19.14
C PRO A 23 -10.79 1.06 18.21
N GLY A 24 -10.02 1.85 17.47
CA GLY A 24 -10.58 2.72 16.45
C GLY A 24 -11.37 1.93 15.39
N PRO A 25 -12.26 2.60 14.64
CA PRO A 25 -12.97 1.95 13.54
C PRO A 25 -11.98 1.35 12.53
N GLN A 26 -12.39 0.25 11.90
CA GLN A 26 -11.61 -0.36 10.84
C GLN A 26 -11.38 0.65 9.71
N GLY A 27 -10.14 0.72 9.21
CA GLY A 27 -9.81 1.56 8.05
C GLY A 27 -10.52 1.09 6.77
N GLU A 28 -10.61 1.97 5.79
CA GLU A 28 -11.22 1.65 4.50
C GLU A 28 -10.53 0.45 3.83
N PRO A 29 -11.28 -0.42 3.13
CA PRO A 29 -10.70 -1.47 2.32
C PRO A 29 -9.68 -0.91 1.32
N GLY A 30 -8.54 -1.57 1.19
CA GLY A 30 -7.57 -1.22 0.16
C GLY A 30 -8.18 -1.36 -1.24
N ILE A 31 -7.83 -0.43 -2.13
CA ILE A 31 -8.18 -0.50 -3.55
C ILE A 31 -7.38 -1.60 -4.24
N ASN A 32 -8.08 -2.47 -4.98
CA ASN A 32 -7.45 -3.53 -5.77
C ASN A 32 -7.02 -2.96 -7.12
N ILE A 33 -5.80 -2.44 -7.17
CA ILE A 33 -5.15 -1.94 -8.39
C ILE A 33 -4.56 -3.15 -9.13
N LEU A 34 -5.30 -3.65 -10.12
CA LEU A 34 -4.77 -4.62 -11.09
C LEU A 34 -3.90 -3.87 -12.09
N GLY A 35 -2.65 -4.33 -12.28
CA GLY A 35 -1.78 -3.79 -13.32
C GLY A 35 -2.39 -3.99 -14.71
N GLN A 36 -2.27 -2.98 -15.58
CA GLN A 36 -2.71 -3.09 -16.97
C GLN A 36 -1.56 -3.56 -17.86
N VAL A 37 -1.85 -4.45 -18.80
CA VAL A 37 -0.86 -5.02 -19.72
C VAL A 37 -1.34 -4.82 -21.15
N PHE A 38 -0.44 -4.39 -22.02
CA PHE A 38 -0.65 -4.32 -23.46
C PHE A 38 0.60 -4.83 -24.18
N GLU A 39 0.40 -5.38 -25.39
CA GLU A 39 1.48 -5.91 -26.22
C GLU A 39 1.66 -5.01 -27.45
N VAL A 40 2.92 -4.87 -27.88
CA VAL A 40 3.27 -4.18 -29.13
C VAL A 40 4.26 -5.02 -29.92
N THR A 41 4.03 -5.15 -31.22
CA THR A 41 5.00 -5.77 -32.13
C THR A 41 5.97 -4.71 -32.63
N VAL A 42 7.26 -4.88 -32.33
CA VAL A 42 8.33 -3.97 -32.75
C VAL A 42 9.45 -4.74 -33.44
N ASN A 43 10.10 -4.10 -34.40
CA ASN A 43 11.30 -4.63 -35.05
C ASN A 43 12.50 -3.76 -34.67
N PHE A 44 13.55 -4.39 -34.14
CA PHE A 44 14.83 -3.74 -33.86
C PHE A 44 15.79 -4.03 -35.01
N THR A 45 16.15 -2.99 -35.76
CA THR A 45 16.99 -3.10 -36.96
C THR A 45 18.10 -2.06 -36.89
N ALA A 46 19.17 -2.25 -37.68
CA ALA A 46 20.21 -1.22 -37.77
C ALA A 46 19.66 0.13 -38.28
N GLY A 47 18.56 0.13 -39.06
CA GLY A 47 17.94 1.35 -39.57
C GLY A 47 17.17 2.17 -38.52
N ASN A 48 16.95 1.63 -37.32
CA ASN A 48 16.35 2.35 -36.19
C ASN A 48 17.23 2.35 -34.94
N ASP A 49 18.53 2.08 -35.11
CA ASP A 49 19.51 2.00 -34.02
C ASP A 49 19.07 1.06 -32.89
N PHE A 50 18.33 -0.01 -33.24
CA PHE A 50 17.74 -0.94 -32.29
C PHE A 50 16.88 -0.25 -31.21
N SER A 51 16.18 0.83 -31.58
CA SER A 51 15.34 1.63 -30.68
C SER A 51 13.93 1.85 -31.24
N ARG A 52 12.95 1.94 -30.33
CA ARG A 52 11.58 2.28 -30.69
C ARG A 52 10.86 3.01 -29.56
N LEU A 53 10.20 4.11 -29.90
CA LEU A 53 9.25 4.76 -29.00
C LEU A 53 7.89 4.04 -29.07
N VAL A 54 7.39 3.66 -27.91
CA VAL A 54 6.07 3.03 -27.73
C VAL A 54 5.20 4.01 -26.95
N THR A 55 4.03 4.33 -27.49
CA THR A 55 3.04 5.16 -26.81
C THR A 55 2.09 4.26 -26.04
N ILE A 56 1.85 4.60 -24.77
CA ILE A 56 0.88 3.90 -23.94
C ILE A 56 -0.54 4.16 -24.49
N PRO A 57 -1.38 3.13 -24.67
CA PRO A 57 -2.74 3.30 -25.19
C PRO A 57 -3.57 4.25 -24.33
N SER A 58 -4.44 5.07 -24.95
CA SER A 58 -5.25 6.07 -24.23
C SER A 58 -6.28 5.49 -23.27
N ASN A 59 -6.53 4.19 -23.33
CA ASN A 59 -7.39 3.44 -22.42
C ASN A 59 -6.64 2.91 -21.18
N VAL A 60 -5.34 3.22 -21.05
CA VAL A 60 -4.52 2.92 -19.89
C VAL A 60 -4.25 4.23 -19.17
N GLU A 61 -4.70 4.32 -17.91
CA GLU A 61 -4.41 5.46 -17.04
C GLU A 61 -3.07 5.20 -16.35
N VAL A 62 -2.18 6.19 -16.39
CA VAL A 62 -0.83 6.09 -15.80
C VAL A 62 -0.67 7.23 -14.80
N PHE A 63 -0.39 6.88 -13.55
CA PHE A 63 -0.14 7.82 -12.47
C PHE A 63 1.37 8.03 -12.26
N GLU A 64 1.76 9.15 -11.65
CA GLU A 64 3.18 9.45 -11.37
C GLU A 64 3.84 8.43 -10.43
N SER A 65 3.05 7.73 -9.61
CA SER A 65 3.52 6.69 -8.70
C SER A 65 3.70 5.32 -9.38
N ASP A 66 3.29 5.17 -10.63
CA ASP A 66 3.26 3.86 -11.28
C ASP A 66 4.66 3.41 -11.75
N VAL A 67 4.85 2.10 -11.77
CA VAL A 67 6.06 1.45 -12.29
C VAL A 67 5.74 0.81 -13.63
N ILE A 68 6.54 1.11 -14.66
CA ILE A 68 6.43 0.50 -15.98
C ILE A 68 7.40 -0.67 -16.08
N LEU A 69 6.87 -1.86 -16.39
CA LEU A 69 7.64 -3.08 -16.61
C LEU A 69 7.57 -3.47 -18.09
N VAL A 70 8.73 -3.69 -18.71
CA VAL A 70 8.83 -4.12 -20.11
C VAL A 70 9.31 -5.57 -20.15
N TYR A 71 8.52 -6.43 -20.76
CA TYR A 71 8.88 -7.83 -21.02
C TYR A 71 9.14 -8.00 -22.51
N TRP A 72 10.27 -8.60 -22.85
CA TRP A 72 10.59 -9.00 -24.22
C TRP A 72 10.45 -10.50 -24.33
N LEU A 73 9.57 -10.95 -25.22
CA LEU A 73 9.44 -12.34 -25.61
C LEU A 73 10.36 -12.61 -26.82
N GLU A 74 11.29 -13.55 -26.67
CA GLU A 74 12.14 -14.10 -27.74
C GLU A 74 11.48 -15.30 -28.44
#